data_AF-A0AA35RA26-F1
#
_entry.id   AF-A0AA35RA26-F1
#
_cell.length_a   1.000
_cell.length_b   1.000
_cell.length_c   1.000
_cell.angle_alpha   90.00
_cell.angle_beta   90.00
_cell.angle_gamma   90.00
#
_symmetry.space_group_name_H-M   'P 1'
#
loop_
_entity.id
_entity.type
_entity.pdbx_description
1 polymer ?
#
loop_
_entity_poly.entity_id
_entity_poly.type
_entity_poly.pdbx_seq_one_letter_code
_entity_poly.pdbx_strand_id
1 'polypeptide(L)'
;MLIREMGEEKAEANDQKASEQVIYKIDIPANRYDLLCMEGLVRGLLVFLRKIEAPVYKAVLPSRPHRLLVKPATAQVRPFVVAAILRNIAFTQASYNSFIDLQDKLHQNIGRKRSLVAIGTHDLDTLKGPFTYEALPPEQIKFVPLNQTREFTAVELMDLYSKDSHIRHYLHIIQDKPVYPVIYDKNRVVLSMPPIINGDHSKISLSTRNVLIECTATDLKKAKIVLDTLVTMFSEYCETPYTAECVEVVRADGMVEKYPELRYRNEVVTVCDINRGVGINEGAESIAKLLTKMCLRSQVIEGGKSIKIEIPPTRADVLHGCDIMEDVAIAYGFNNITMTLPKTSCVAKQLPVNKLSDQLREGVAQAGFTEALTFALCSRDDVSVRLRKELATIPAVHISNPKTLEFQVARTTLLPGVTKDDIGQQEHAPPDEAV
;
A
#
# COMPACT_ATOMS: atom_id res chain seq x y z
N MET A 1 -15.77 -5.72 1.11
CA MET A 1 -16.96 -6.00 1.95
C MET A 1 -17.53 -4.66 2.39
N LEU A 2 -18.84 -4.42 2.30
CA LEU A 2 -19.45 -3.16 2.76
C LEU A 2 -19.96 -3.37 4.18
N ILE A 3 -19.36 -2.70 5.16
CA ILE A 3 -19.83 -2.74 6.56
C ILE A 3 -20.44 -1.38 6.86
N ARG A 4 -21.71 -1.39 7.28
CA ARG A 4 -22.46 -0.22 7.76
C ARG A 4 -22.31 -0.18 9.27
N GLU A 5 -21.52 0.76 9.79
CA GLU A 5 -21.50 1.03 11.23
C GLU A 5 -22.43 2.23 11.50
N MET A 6 -23.48 2.01 12.29
CA MET A 6 -24.16 3.11 12.99
C MET A 6 -23.26 3.49 14.17
N GLY A 7 -22.94 4.78 14.30
CA GLY A 7 -21.99 5.28 15.28
C GLY A 7 -22.51 5.26 16.72
N GLU A 8 -22.80 4.08 17.28
CA GLU A 8 -23.22 3.94 18.67
C GLU A 8 -22.10 3.44 19.61
N GLU A 9 -21.03 2.80 19.12
CA GLU A 9 -20.06 2.12 20.02
C GLU A 9 -18.74 2.87 20.32
N LYS A 10 -18.63 4.18 20.04
CA LYS A 10 -17.42 4.98 20.41
C LYS A 10 -17.70 6.33 21.05
N ALA A 11 -18.84 6.47 21.73
CA ALA A 11 -19.21 7.72 22.40
C ALA A 11 -18.61 7.92 23.81
N GLU A 12 -17.79 7.00 24.34
CA GLU A 12 -17.30 7.10 25.73
C GLU A 12 -15.94 7.80 25.92
N ALA A 13 -15.36 8.45 24.90
CA ALA A 13 -14.05 9.11 25.10
C ALA A 13 -13.82 10.46 24.43
N ASN A 14 -14.79 11.06 23.72
CA ASN A 14 -14.65 12.43 23.24
C ASN A 14 -16.00 13.12 23.13
N ASP A 15 -16.10 14.30 23.75
CA ASP A 15 -17.26 15.19 23.82
C ASP A 15 -17.53 15.87 22.46
N GLN A 16 -17.78 15.06 21.43
CA GLN A 16 -18.24 15.50 20.11
C GLN A 16 -19.61 14.87 19.85
N LYS A 17 -20.63 15.73 19.69
CA LYS A 17 -21.99 15.38 19.27
C LYS A 17 -21.98 14.17 18.32
N ALA A 18 -22.66 13.09 18.71
CA ALA A 18 -22.86 11.93 17.86
C ALA A 18 -23.38 12.39 16.49
N SER A 19 -22.54 12.23 15.47
CA SER A 19 -22.90 12.58 14.10
C SER A 19 -23.88 11.53 13.60
N GLU A 20 -25.09 11.94 13.22
CA GLU A 20 -26.09 11.06 12.55
C GLU A 20 -25.62 10.59 11.15
N GLN A 21 -24.43 10.97 10.71
CA GLN A 21 -23.90 10.60 9.41
C GLN A 21 -23.50 9.13 9.38
N VAL A 22 -24.13 8.38 8.47
CA VAL A 22 -23.74 7.00 8.16
C VAL A 22 -22.38 7.00 7.45
N ILE A 23 -21.38 6.37 8.08
CA ILE A 23 -20.04 6.22 7.51
C ILE A 23 -19.93 4.83 6.87
N TYR A 24 -19.53 4.78 5.60
CA TYR A 24 -19.24 3.52 4.91
C TYR A 24 -17.76 3.18 5.02
N LYS A 25 -17.48 1.95 5.45
CA LYS A 25 -16.13 1.38 5.40
C LYS A 25 -16.03 0.44 4.20
N ILE A 26 -15.16 0.81 3.25
CA ILE A 26 -15.01 0.13 1.97
C ILE A 26 -13.60 -0.46 1.89
N ASP A 27 -13.51 -1.78 1.70
CA ASP A 27 -12.24 -2.44 1.40
C ASP A 27 -11.90 -2.30 -0.08
N ILE A 28 -10.66 -1.90 -0.34
CA ILE A 28 -10.11 -1.64 -1.67
C ILE A 28 -8.94 -2.60 -1.91
N PRO A 29 -8.78 -3.15 -3.12
CA PRO A 29 -7.68 -4.07 -3.40
C PRO A 29 -6.33 -3.33 -3.35
N ALA A 30 -5.31 -4.00 -2.81
CA ALA A 30 -4.01 -3.37 -2.50
C ALA A 30 -3.21 -2.93 -3.74
N ASN A 31 -3.59 -3.38 -4.95
CA ASN A 31 -2.98 -2.99 -6.22
C ASN A 31 -3.54 -1.67 -6.78
N ARG A 32 -4.73 -1.23 -6.38
CA ARG A 32 -5.41 -0.04 -6.93
C ARG A 32 -5.25 1.19 -6.03
N TYR A 33 -4.09 1.83 -6.13
CA TYR A 33 -3.78 3.04 -5.35
C TYR A 33 -4.68 4.23 -5.68
N ASP A 34 -5.21 4.28 -6.91
CA ASP A 34 -6.15 5.29 -7.37
C ASP A 34 -7.51 5.23 -6.65
N LEU A 35 -7.83 4.15 -5.95
CA LEU A 35 -9.11 3.99 -5.24
C LEU A 35 -9.02 4.31 -3.74
N LEU A 36 -7.84 4.70 -3.23
CA LEU A 36 -7.60 4.88 -1.78
C LEU A 36 -8.28 6.12 -1.16
N CYS A 37 -8.81 7.02 -1.98
CA CYS A 37 -9.51 8.24 -1.57
C CYS A 37 -10.92 8.30 -2.17
N MET A 38 -11.73 9.21 -1.64
CA MET A 38 -13.11 9.42 -2.09
C MET A 38 -13.15 9.87 -3.56
N GLU A 39 -12.28 10.80 -3.94
CA GLU A 39 -12.14 11.35 -5.28
C GLU A 39 -11.94 10.24 -6.30
N GLY A 40 -10.96 9.38 -6.03
CA GLY A 40 -10.60 8.25 -6.87
C GLY A 40 -11.69 7.18 -6.95
N LEU A 41 -12.30 6.81 -5.82
CA LEU A 41 -13.37 5.83 -5.77
C LEU A 41 -14.63 6.31 -6.51
N VAL A 42 -15.07 7.55 -6.23
CA VAL A 42 -16.24 8.15 -6.90
C VAL A 42 -15.98 8.22 -8.40
N ARG A 43 -14.82 8.71 -8.81
CA ARG A 43 -14.45 8.79 -10.23
C ARG A 43 -14.43 7.42 -10.90
N GLY A 44 -13.79 6.42 -10.28
CA GLY A 44 -13.75 5.05 -10.80
C GLY A 44 -15.15 4.46 -10.98
N LEU A 45 -16.05 4.63 -10.00
CA LEU A 45 -17.43 4.16 -10.07
C LEU A 45 -18.26 4.91 -11.11
N LEU A 46 -18.11 6.24 -11.22
CA LEU A 46 -18.83 7.04 -12.21
C LEU A 46 -18.42 6.67 -13.64
N VAL A 47 -17.12 6.42 -13.89
CA VAL A 47 -16.64 5.93 -15.19
C VAL A 47 -17.16 4.51 -15.46
N PHE A 48 -17.13 3.63 -14.45
CA PHE A 48 -17.64 2.25 -14.56
C PHE A 48 -19.13 2.21 -14.93
N LEU A 49 -19.93 3.08 -14.31
CA LEU A 49 -21.36 3.27 -14.59
C LEU A 49 -21.64 4.11 -15.84
N ARG A 50 -20.60 4.55 -16.57
CA ARG A 50 -20.69 5.40 -17.78
C ARG A 50 -21.41 6.73 -17.56
N LYS A 51 -21.33 7.29 -16.35
CA LYS A 51 -21.90 8.60 -16.01
C LYS A 51 -20.97 9.76 -16.37
N ILE A 52 -19.67 9.52 -16.39
CA ILE A 52 -18.64 10.48 -16.79
C ILE A 52 -17.62 9.77 -17.69
N GLU A 53 -16.88 10.56 -18.47
CA GLU A 53 -15.68 10.08 -19.15
C GLU A 53 -14.47 10.13 -18.20
N ALA A 54 -13.50 9.24 -18.41
CA ALA A 54 -12.25 9.26 -17.65
C ALA A 54 -11.45 10.53 -17.99
N PRO A 55 -11.02 11.32 -16.98
CA PRO A 55 -10.29 12.55 -17.24
C PRO A 55 -8.89 12.28 -17.78
N VAL A 56 -8.35 13.27 -18.49
CA VAL A 56 -6.98 13.24 -19.02
C VAL A 56 -6.10 14.15 -18.17
N TYR A 57 -5.11 13.57 -17.52
CA TYR A 57 -4.17 14.30 -16.66
C TYR A 57 -3.01 14.85 -17.49
N LYS A 58 -2.64 16.11 -17.25
CA LYS A 58 -1.58 16.77 -18.01
C LYS A 58 -0.55 17.40 -17.08
N ALA A 59 0.72 17.11 -17.35
CA ALA A 59 1.83 17.82 -16.73
C ALA A 59 2.14 19.07 -17.55
N VAL A 60 2.14 20.24 -16.90
CA VAL A 60 2.36 21.55 -17.54
C VAL A 60 3.71 22.10 -17.10
N LEU A 61 4.58 22.39 -18.07
CA LEU A 61 5.87 23.01 -17.80
C LEU A 61 5.71 24.54 -17.92
N PRO A 62 5.85 25.31 -16.82
CA PRO A 62 5.79 26.76 -16.88
C PRO A 62 7.07 27.33 -17.50
N SER A 63 7.02 28.60 -17.92
CA SER A 63 8.18 29.30 -18.51
C SER A 63 9.36 29.46 -17.53
N ARG A 64 9.07 29.52 -16.23
CA ARG A 64 10.06 29.54 -15.14
C ARG A 64 9.74 28.43 -14.14
N PRO A 65 10.18 27.19 -14.39
CA PRO A 65 9.90 26.08 -13.48
C PRO A 65 10.65 26.24 -12.17
N HIS A 66 10.00 25.83 -11.08
CA HIS A 66 10.68 25.66 -9.80
C HIS A 66 11.71 24.53 -9.92
N ARG A 67 12.86 24.71 -9.25
CA ARG A 67 13.96 23.76 -9.28
C ARG A 67 14.21 23.20 -7.89
N LEU A 68 14.43 21.89 -7.80
CA LEU A 68 14.81 21.19 -6.58
C LEU A 68 16.15 20.48 -6.80
N LEU A 69 17.20 20.97 -6.14
CA LEU A 69 18.58 20.52 -6.35
C LEU A 69 18.96 19.45 -5.33
N VAL A 70 19.35 18.28 -5.81
CA VAL A 70 19.76 17.13 -4.98
C VAL A 70 21.26 17.17 -4.73
N LYS A 71 21.68 17.17 -3.46
CA LYS A 71 23.10 17.11 -3.08
C LYS A 71 23.60 15.67 -2.98
N PRO A 72 24.89 15.38 -3.28
CA PRO A 72 25.43 14.02 -3.25
C PRO A 72 25.28 13.29 -1.89
N ALA A 73 25.28 14.02 -0.78
CA ALA A 73 25.18 13.44 0.57
C ALA A 73 23.87 12.68 0.81
N THR A 74 22.79 12.99 0.08
CA THR A 74 21.49 12.34 0.24
C THR A 74 21.52 10.85 -0.14
N ALA A 75 22.47 10.44 -0.99
CA ALA A 75 22.63 9.05 -1.40
C ALA A 75 22.96 8.09 -0.24
N GLN A 76 23.50 8.60 0.87
CA GLN A 76 23.83 7.80 2.05
C GLN A 76 22.59 7.35 2.84
N VAL A 77 21.45 8.02 2.63
CA VAL A 77 20.23 7.80 3.43
C VAL A 77 19.03 7.55 2.54
N ARG A 78 18.71 8.50 1.65
CA ARG A 78 17.55 8.45 0.75
C ARG A 78 17.89 9.16 -0.58
N PRO A 79 18.35 8.42 -1.60
CA PRO A 79 18.96 9.00 -2.81
C PRO A 79 17.99 9.77 -3.70
N PHE A 80 16.69 9.51 -3.63
CA PHE A 80 15.73 10.02 -4.60
C PHE A 80 14.75 11.01 -4.00
N VAL A 81 14.38 12.01 -4.80
CA VAL A 81 13.30 12.94 -4.52
C VAL A 81 12.60 13.31 -5.83
N VAL A 82 11.28 13.36 -5.79
CA VAL A 82 10.43 13.84 -6.89
C VAL A 82 9.47 14.88 -6.35
N ALA A 83 9.05 15.84 -7.18
CA ALA A 83 8.17 16.91 -6.73
C ALA A 83 7.20 17.36 -7.82
N ALA A 84 6.06 17.91 -7.42
CA ALA A 84 5.03 18.47 -8.30
C ALA A 84 4.35 19.65 -7.60
N ILE A 85 3.68 20.50 -8.38
CA ILE A 85 2.88 21.60 -7.83
C ILE A 85 1.43 21.47 -8.32
N LEU A 86 0.49 21.61 -7.38
CA LEU A 86 -0.92 21.85 -7.68
C LEU A 86 -1.19 23.35 -7.51
N ARG A 87 -1.59 24.02 -8.60
CA ARG A 87 -1.85 25.47 -8.64
C ARG A 87 -3.32 25.77 -8.39
N ASN A 88 -3.57 26.84 -7.64
CA ASN A 88 -4.90 27.36 -7.37
C ASN A 88 -5.90 26.27 -6.94
N ILE A 89 -5.49 25.41 -6.01
CA ILE A 89 -6.36 24.38 -5.44
C ILE A 89 -7.39 25.01 -4.50
N ALA A 90 -8.65 24.58 -4.62
CA ALA A 90 -9.73 25.00 -3.76
C ALA A 90 -10.07 23.90 -2.74
N PHE A 91 -9.55 24.03 -1.52
CA PHE A 91 -9.89 23.11 -0.44
C PHE A 91 -11.23 23.45 0.21
N THR A 92 -12.06 22.42 0.33
CA THR A 92 -13.16 22.37 1.30
C THR A 92 -12.67 21.60 2.52
N GLN A 93 -13.39 21.66 3.64
CA GLN A 93 -13.03 20.83 4.80
C GLN A 93 -12.99 19.33 4.47
N ALA A 94 -13.92 18.87 3.62
CA ALA A 94 -14.00 17.48 3.20
C ALA A 94 -12.82 17.09 2.31
N SER A 95 -12.50 17.88 1.27
CA SER A 95 -11.38 17.57 0.37
C SER A 95 -10.03 17.73 1.06
N TYR A 96 -9.88 18.65 2.01
CA TYR A 96 -8.67 18.76 2.83
C TYR A 96 -8.47 17.50 3.69
N ASN A 97 -9.51 17.03 4.37
CA ASN A 97 -9.44 15.80 5.15
C ASN A 97 -9.14 14.58 4.28
N SER A 98 -9.75 14.49 3.09
CA SER A 98 -9.46 13.44 2.10
C SER A 98 -8.01 13.48 1.62
N PHE A 99 -7.45 14.69 1.43
CA PHE A 99 -6.06 14.89 1.01
C PHE A 99 -5.06 14.36 2.03
N ILE A 100 -5.25 14.71 3.31
CA ILE A 100 -4.41 14.20 4.40
C ILE A 100 -4.59 12.68 4.56
N ASP A 101 -5.82 12.17 4.50
CA ASP A 101 -6.10 10.74 4.60
C ASP A 101 -5.45 9.94 3.46
N LEU A 102 -5.47 10.44 2.22
CA LEU A 102 -4.76 9.81 1.11
C LEU A 102 -3.24 9.78 1.35
N GLN A 103 -2.67 10.90 1.83
CA GLN A 103 -1.25 10.98 2.16
C GLN A 103 -0.86 9.91 3.20
N ASP A 104 -1.63 9.77 4.27
CA ASP A 104 -1.38 8.79 5.33
C ASP A 104 -1.57 7.34 4.83
N LYS A 105 -2.60 7.06 4.02
CA LYS A 105 -2.80 5.74 3.41
C LYS A 105 -1.64 5.36 2.48
N LEU A 106 -1.15 6.29 1.67
CA LEU A 106 0.01 6.06 0.79
C LEU A 106 1.30 5.85 1.61
N HIS A 107 1.49 6.57 2.72
CA HIS A 107 2.61 6.34 3.64
C HIS A 107 2.57 4.93 4.26
N GLN A 108 1.40 4.47 4.70
CA GLN A 108 1.23 3.18 5.34
C GLN A 108 1.42 2.02 4.37
N ASN A 109 0.82 2.12 3.18
CA ASN A 109 0.77 1.02 2.21
C ASN A 109 2.00 1.00 1.28
N ILE A 110 1.96 1.71 0.14
CA ILE A 110 3.05 1.73 -0.85
C ILE A 110 4.37 2.27 -0.29
N GLY A 111 4.28 3.23 0.64
CA GLY A 111 5.43 3.79 1.35
C GLY A 111 6.03 2.88 2.43
N ARG A 112 5.36 1.76 2.77
CA ARG A 112 5.72 0.84 3.87
C ARG A 112 6.06 1.57 5.16
N LYS A 113 5.07 2.27 5.73
CA LYS A 113 5.26 3.14 6.91
C LYS A 113 6.41 4.14 6.70
N ARG A 114 6.38 4.83 5.56
CA ARG A 114 7.38 5.84 5.14
C ARG A 114 8.80 5.34 4.88
N SER A 115 9.13 4.06 5.12
CA SER A 115 10.47 3.53 4.90
C SER A 115 10.92 3.66 3.44
N LEU A 116 10.03 3.37 2.48
CA LEU A 116 10.35 3.44 1.05
C LEU A 116 10.12 4.83 0.45
N VAL A 117 8.99 5.46 0.79
CA VAL A 117 8.59 6.78 0.26
C VAL A 117 7.99 7.60 1.40
N ALA A 118 8.44 8.84 1.59
CA ALA A 118 7.79 9.82 2.45
C ALA A 118 7.37 11.03 1.63
N ILE A 119 6.13 11.44 1.84
CA ILE A 119 5.47 12.56 1.16
C ILE A 119 5.43 13.73 2.13
N GLY A 120 5.97 14.87 1.70
CA GLY A 120 5.68 16.17 2.28
C GLY A 120 4.75 16.97 1.37
N THR A 121 4.01 17.86 2.00
CA THR A 121 3.02 18.72 1.37
C THR A 121 3.16 20.09 2.01
N HIS A 122 3.32 21.10 1.16
CA HIS A 122 3.78 22.42 1.56
C HIS A 122 2.95 23.51 0.91
N ASP A 123 2.62 24.55 1.68
CA ASP A 123 2.11 25.80 1.12
C ASP A 123 3.24 26.49 0.34
N LEU A 124 3.12 26.53 -0.98
CA LEU A 124 4.13 27.12 -1.85
C LEU A 124 4.20 28.64 -1.70
N ASP A 125 3.11 29.30 -1.28
CA ASP A 125 3.04 30.75 -1.18
C ASP A 125 3.87 31.30 -0.01
N THR A 126 4.19 30.44 0.99
CA THR A 126 5.10 30.79 2.08
C THR A 126 6.57 30.57 1.71
N LEU A 127 6.86 29.93 0.58
CA LEU A 127 8.20 29.45 0.23
C LEU A 127 8.82 30.21 -0.94
N LYS A 128 10.16 30.23 -1.02
CA LYS A 128 10.88 30.81 -2.17
C LYS A 128 11.88 29.83 -2.77
N GLY A 129 11.69 29.49 -4.04
CA GLY A 129 12.64 28.68 -4.81
C GLY A 129 13.92 29.43 -5.20
N PRO A 130 14.99 28.71 -5.63
CA PRO A 130 15.06 27.26 -5.79
C PRO A 130 15.17 26.52 -4.45
N PHE A 131 14.77 25.26 -4.45
CA PHE A 131 14.82 24.35 -3.29
C PHE A 131 16.07 23.48 -3.34
N THR A 132 16.57 23.03 -2.18
CA THR A 132 17.66 22.06 -2.10
C THR A 132 17.29 20.86 -1.22
N TYR A 133 17.61 19.65 -1.68
CA TYR A 133 17.51 18.42 -0.90
C TYR A 133 18.91 17.98 -0.49
N GLU A 134 19.17 18.03 0.81
CA GLU A 134 20.49 17.85 1.43
C GLU A 134 20.44 16.76 2.49
N ALA A 135 21.61 16.29 2.92
CA ALA A 135 21.74 15.47 4.11
C ALA A 135 22.86 16.04 4.97
N LEU A 136 22.52 16.45 6.19
CA LEU A 136 23.41 17.17 7.11
C LEU A 136 23.49 16.42 8.45
N PRO A 137 24.58 16.61 9.22
CA PRO A 137 24.63 16.14 10.61
C PRO A 137 23.44 16.69 11.42
N PRO A 138 22.83 15.88 12.31
CA PRO A 138 21.59 16.25 12.98
C PRO A 138 21.72 17.51 13.86
N GLU A 139 22.93 17.83 14.35
CA GLU A 139 23.20 19.03 15.15
C GLU A 139 23.10 20.33 14.32
N GLN A 140 23.23 20.24 13.00
CA GLN A 140 23.21 21.40 12.09
C GLN A 140 21.81 21.72 11.56
N ILE A 141 20.84 20.85 11.80
CA ILE A 141 19.46 21.00 11.33
C ILE A 141 18.64 21.59 12.47
N LYS A 142 18.13 22.81 12.29
CA LYS A 142 17.31 23.51 13.27
C LYS A 142 16.08 24.10 12.59
N PHE A 143 14.89 23.81 13.13
CA PHE A 143 13.63 24.35 12.63
C PHE A 143 12.48 24.18 13.62
N VAL A 144 11.36 24.85 13.34
CA VAL A 144 10.10 24.67 14.07
C VAL A 144 9.31 23.54 13.38
N PRO A 145 9.16 22.36 14.00
CA PRO A 145 8.40 21.26 13.41
C PRO A 145 6.89 21.55 13.49
N LEU A 146 6.12 20.85 12.67
CA LEU A 146 4.67 20.99 12.58
C LEU A 146 3.98 20.96 13.96
N ASN A 147 3.07 21.92 14.19
CA ASN A 147 2.30 22.08 15.43
C ASN A 147 3.16 22.34 16.69
N GLN A 148 4.37 22.87 16.53
CA GLN A 148 5.19 23.38 17.64
C GLN A 148 5.44 24.87 17.46
N THR A 149 5.77 25.55 18.56
CA THR A 149 6.07 26.99 18.56
C THR A 149 7.56 27.28 18.77
N ARG A 150 8.28 26.34 19.36
CA ARG A 150 9.72 26.46 19.63
C ARG A 150 10.52 25.81 18.51
N GLU A 151 11.69 26.39 18.27
CA GLU A 151 12.68 25.84 17.35
C GLU A 151 13.51 24.75 18.05
N PHE A 152 13.70 23.61 17.38
CA PHE A 152 14.44 22.45 17.88
C PHE A 152 15.53 22.05 16.89
N THR A 153 16.62 21.49 17.41
CA THR A 153 17.60 20.76 16.60
C THR A 153 17.09 19.36 16.27
N ALA A 154 17.60 18.73 15.20
CA ALA A 154 17.14 17.38 14.84
C ALA A 154 17.44 16.33 15.93
N VAL A 155 18.51 16.50 16.72
CA VAL A 155 18.80 15.65 17.88
C VAL A 155 17.70 15.79 18.95
N GLU A 156 17.34 17.02 19.32
CA GLU A 156 16.26 17.28 20.27
C GLU A 156 14.90 16.77 19.76
N LEU A 157 14.65 16.84 18.45
CA LEU A 157 13.43 16.32 17.83
C LEU A 157 13.32 14.79 17.94
N MET A 158 14.42 14.06 17.76
CA MET A 158 14.42 12.60 17.90
C MET A 158 14.06 12.20 19.33
N ASP A 159 14.62 12.90 20.33
CA ASP A 159 14.30 12.65 21.74
C ASP A 159 12.86 13.03 22.09
N LEU A 160 12.36 14.17 21.59
CA LEU A 160 10.99 14.61 21.80
C LEU A 160 9.99 13.59 21.26
N TYR A 161 10.18 13.14 20.02
CA TYR A 161 9.26 12.22 19.36
C TYR A 161 9.45 10.76 19.77
N SER A 162 10.51 10.40 20.50
CA SER A 162 10.66 9.04 21.06
C SER A 162 9.50 8.66 21.99
N LYS A 163 8.89 9.66 22.62
CA LYS A 163 7.73 9.52 23.51
C LYS A 163 6.38 9.66 22.79
N ASP A 164 6.38 10.15 21.55
CA ASP A 164 5.16 10.37 20.77
C ASP A 164 4.61 9.03 20.24
N SER A 165 3.32 8.75 20.48
CA SER A 165 2.72 7.47 20.10
C SER A 165 2.66 7.22 18.60
N HIS A 166 2.62 8.28 17.79
CA HIS A 166 2.48 8.19 16.34
C HIS A 166 3.84 8.24 15.64
N ILE A 167 4.68 9.23 15.99
CA ILE A 167 5.92 9.52 15.28
C ILE A 167 7.05 8.57 15.68
N ARG A 168 7.07 8.04 16.92
CA ARG A 168 8.13 7.10 17.39
C ARG A 168 8.38 5.93 16.44
N HIS A 169 7.33 5.49 15.75
CA HIS A 169 7.39 4.36 14.84
C HIS A 169 8.20 4.65 13.57
N TYR A 170 8.55 5.91 13.28
CA TYR A 170 9.31 6.29 12.08
C TYR A 170 10.75 6.72 12.38
N LEU A 171 11.11 6.99 13.63
CA LEU A 171 12.44 7.50 14.00
C LEU A 171 13.56 6.54 13.57
N HIS A 172 13.34 5.24 13.78
CA HIS A 172 14.27 4.17 13.40
C HIS A 172 14.68 4.14 11.92
N ILE A 173 13.95 4.85 11.04
CA ILE A 173 14.29 4.90 9.61
C ILE A 173 15.61 5.65 9.38
N ILE A 174 15.87 6.71 10.16
CA ILE A 174 17.07 7.55 10.00
C ILE A 174 17.89 7.74 11.28
N GLN A 175 17.38 7.34 12.46
CA GLN A 175 18.04 7.64 13.75
C GLN A 175 19.52 7.23 13.80
N ASP A 176 19.86 6.06 13.22
CA ASP A 176 21.19 5.45 13.28
C ASP A 176 22.12 5.91 12.13
N LYS A 177 21.72 6.94 11.37
CA LYS A 177 22.48 7.46 10.24
C LYS A 177 23.34 8.67 10.65
N PRO A 178 24.53 8.84 10.05
CA PRO A 178 25.42 9.96 10.38
C PRO A 178 24.91 11.32 9.91
N VAL A 179 23.97 11.33 8.96
CA VAL A 179 23.35 12.54 8.39
C VAL A 179 21.86 12.31 8.23
N TYR A 180 21.05 13.37 8.39
CA TYR A 180 19.61 13.32 8.21
C TYR A 180 19.17 14.08 6.95
N PRO A 181 18.16 13.57 6.21
CA PRO A 181 17.66 14.25 5.03
C PRO A 181 16.88 15.51 5.42
N VAL A 182 17.09 16.60 4.68
CA VAL A 182 16.42 17.89 4.91
C VAL A 182 16.19 18.60 3.59
N ILE A 183 15.07 19.31 3.48
CA ILE A 183 14.74 20.12 2.31
C ILE A 183 14.71 21.60 2.73
N TYR A 184 15.42 22.43 1.99
CA TYR A 184 15.50 23.88 2.20
C TYR A 184 14.91 24.67 1.04
N ASP A 185 14.42 25.88 1.36
CA ASP A 185 14.14 26.93 0.37
C ASP A 185 15.40 27.78 0.09
N LYS A 186 15.25 28.77 -0.79
CA LYS A 186 16.31 29.73 -1.13
C LYS A 186 16.83 30.52 0.07
N ASN A 187 15.98 30.78 1.07
CA ASN A 187 16.32 31.53 2.27
C ASN A 187 16.85 30.63 3.39
N ARG A 188 17.12 29.34 3.11
CA ARG A 188 17.55 28.33 4.10
C ARG A 188 16.51 28.05 5.19
N VAL A 189 15.23 28.25 4.89
CA VAL A 189 14.13 27.78 5.73
C VAL A 189 13.90 26.29 5.46
N VAL A 190 13.81 25.49 6.52
CA VAL A 190 13.53 24.05 6.42
C VAL A 190 12.05 23.85 6.04
N LEU A 191 11.82 23.15 4.93
CA LEU A 191 10.50 22.69 4.52
C LEU A 191 10.11 21.43 5.28
N SER A 192 11.00 20.44 5.33
CA SER A 192 10.77 19.15 5.97
C SER A 192 12.08 18.47 6.34
N MET A 193 12.00 17.56 7.32
CA MET A 193 13.04 16.58 7.65
C MET A 193 12.50 15.17 7.36
N PRO A 194 12.54 14.72 6.09
CA PRO A 194 12.00 13.42 5.73
C PRO A 194 12.78 12.27 6.38
N PRO A 195 12.13 11.15 6.77
CA PRO A 195 10.70 10.83 6.68
C PRO A 195 9.87 11.23 7.91
N ILE A 196 10.41 12.05 8.81
CA ILE A 196 9.87 12.22 10.16
C ILE A 196 8.75 13.25 10.21
N ILE A 197 9.06 14.52 9.92
CA ILE A 197 8.15 15.64 10.15
C ILE A 197 8.40 16.79 9.17
N ASN A 198 7.35 17.55 8.87
CA ASN A 198 7.42 18.77 8.09
C ASN A 198 7.63 19.99 9.02
N GLY A 199 8.11 21.10 8.46
CA GLY A 199 8.18 22.38 9.15
C GLY A 199 6.80 23.03 9.29
N ASP A 200 6.59 23.79 10.36
CA ASP A 200 5.33 24.50 10.59
C ASP A 200 5.14 25.68 9.61
N HIS A 201 6.23 26.30 9.18
CA HIS A 201 6.23 27.46 8.26
C HIS A 201 5.57 27.20 6.90
N SER A 202 5.63 25.97 6.40
CA SER A 202 5.04 25.56 5.12
C SER A 202 3.79 24.70 5.31
N LYS A 203 3.17 24.73 6.49
CA LYS A 203 1.96 23.96 6.79
C LYS A 203 0.82 24.33 5.85
N ILE A 204 0.22 23.32 5.23
CA ILE A 204 -0.99 23.49 4.42
C ILE A 204 -2.24 23.72 5.28
N SER A 205 -3.10 24.61 4.81
CA SER A 205 -4.36 25.00 5.46
C SER A 205 -5.50 25.09 4.43
N LEU A 206 -6.73 25.35 4.88
CA LEU A 206 -7.87 25.57 3.98
C LEU A 206 -7.70 26.80 3.08
N SER A 207 -6.91 27.78 3.51
CA SER A 207 -6.58 28.97 2.73
C SER A 207 -5.47 28.76 1.71
N THR A 208 -4.70 27.67 1.81
CA THR A 208 -3.63 27.36 0.86
C THR A 208 -4.20 27.25 -0.56
N ARG A 209 -3.50 27.87 -1.52
CA ARG A 209 -3.88 27.85 -2.94
C ARG A 209 -2.86 27.16 -3.81
N ASN A 210 -1.58 27.21 -3.46
CA ASN A 210 -0.53 26.56 -4.22
C ASN A 210 0.13 25.52 -3.33
N VAL A 211 0.05 24.25 -3.71
CA VAL A 211 0.63 23.15 -2.92
C VAL A 211 1.82 22.59 -3.65
N LEU A 212 3.00 22.70 -3.03
CA LEU A 212 4.19 21.94 -3.42
C LEU A 212 4.12 20.57 -2.74
N ILE A 213 4.22 19.51 -3.54
CA ILE A 213 4.26 18.13 -3.07
C ILE A 213 5.65 17.60 -3.37
N GLU A 214 6.34 17.08 -2.38
CA GLU A 214 7.61 16.39 -2.56
C GLU A 214 7.61 15.00 -1.96
N CYS A 215 8.19 14.04 -2.68
CA CYS A 215 8.29 12.65 -2.26
C CYS A 215 9.76 12.25 -2.21
N THR A 216 10.31 12.05 -1.02
CA THR A 216 11.66 11.49 -0.83
C THR A 216 11.59 9.98 -0.68
N ALA A 217 12.56 9.26 -1.25
CA ALA A 217 12.47 7.82 -1.35
C ALA A 217 13.81 7.10 -1.46
N THR A 218 13.77 5.81 -1.11
CA THR A 218 14.80 4.83 -1.46
C THR A 218 14.48 4.09 -2.77
N ASP A 219 13.21 4.09 -3.19
CA ASP A 219 12.73 3.53 -4.46
C ASP A 219 12.12 4.63 -5.33
N LEU A 220 12.82 4.98 -6.41
CA LEU A 220 12.39 6.03 -7.34
C LEU A 220 11.07 5.69 -8.04
N LYS A 221 10.83 4.43 -8.44
CA LYS A 221 9.61 4.04 -9.15
C LYS A 221 8.39 4.22 -8.26
N LYS A 222 8.49 3.83 -6.99
CA LYS A 222 7.42 4.05 -6.00
C LYS A 222 7.20 5.52 -5.72
N ALA A 223 8.26 6.33 -5.65
CA ALA A 223 8.14 7.77 -5.46
C ALA A 223 7.35 8.43 -6.60
N LYS A 224 7.64 8.06 -7.85
CA LYS A 224 6.89 8.52 -9.04
C LYS A 224 5.42 8.13 -8.96
N ILE A 225 5.11 6.86 -8.65
CA ILE A 225 3.72 6.39 -8.53
C ILE A 225 2.97 7.14 -7.43
N VAL A 226 3.59 7.36 -6.27
CA VAL A 226 2.99 8.09 -5.16
C VAL A 226 2.70 9.55 -5.53
N LEU A 227 3.67 10.23 -6.15
CA LEU A 227 3.51 11.60 -6.62
C LEU A 227 2.38 11.70 -7.67
N ASP A 228 2.43 10.84 -8.69
CA ASP A 228 1.44 10.81 -9.76
C ASP A 228 0.04 10.50 -9.19
N THR A 229 -0.08 9.57 -8.24
CA THR A 229 -1.36 9.24 -7.58
C THR A 229 -1.93 10.46 -6.86
N LEU A 230 -1.13 11.10 -6.00
CA LEU A 230 -1.62 12.23 -5.19
C LEU A 230 -2.02 13.42 -6.07
N VAL A 231 -1.22 13.72 -7.10
CA VAL A 231 -1.50 14.77 -8.08
C VAL A 231 -2.73 14.46 -8.92
N THR A 232 -2.87 13.24 -9.45
CA THR A 232 -4.01 12.86 -10.29
C THR A 232 -5.32 12.79 -9.50
N MET A 233 -5.28 12.48 -8.20
CA MET A 233 -6.49 12.53 -7.36
C MET A 233 -6.95 13.96 -7.11
N PHE A 234 -6.05 14.86 -6.71
CA PHE A 234 -6.44 16.19 -6.24
C PHE A 234 -6.38 17.32 -7.28
N SER A 235 -5.81 17.06 -8.46
CA SER A 235 -5.83 18.04 -9.56
C SER A 235 -7.24 18.37 -10.08
N GLU A 236 -8.28 17.62 -9.71
CA GLU A 236 -9.66 17.97 -10.02
C GLU A 236 -10.13 19.25 -9.31
N TYR A 237 -9.50 19.60 -8.17
CA TYR A 237 -9.82 20.80 -7.39
C TYR A 237 -8.97 22.02 -7.76
N CYS A 238 -8.09 21.91 -8.77
CA CYS A 238 -7.34 23.03 -9.31
C CYS A 238 -8.22 23.89 -10.23
N GLU A 239 -7.94 25.19 -10.30
CA GLU A 239 -8.63 26.12 -11.23
C GLU A 239 -8.61 25.64 -12.69
N THR A 240 -7.50 25.04 -13.12
CA THR A 240 -7.43 24.26 -14.37
C THR A 240 -7.46 22.77 -14.01
N PRO A 241 -8.62 22.10 -14.11
CA PRO A 241 -8.77 20.73 -13.62
C PRO A 241 -7.86 19.74 -14.34
N TYR A 242 -7.41 18.73 -13.61
CA TYR A 242 -6.58 17.62 -14.11
C TYR A 242 -5.21 18.07 -14.65
N THR A 243 -4.71 19.21 -14.17
CA THR A 243 -3.38 19.70 -14.52
C THR A 243 -2.48 19.77 -13.29
N ALA A 244 -1.18 19.52 -13.54
CA ALA A 244 -0.14 19.59 -12.53
C ALA A 244 1.05 20.34 -13.09
N GLU A 245 1.59 21.29 -12.32
CA GLU A 245 2.78 22.04 -12.70
C GLU A 245 4.04 21.21 -12.44
N CYS A 246 4.92 21.15 -13.44
CA CYS A 246 6.17 20.41 -13.35
C CYS A 246 7.21 21.13 -12.48
N VAL A 247 7.93 20.37 -11.66
CA VAL A 247 9.15 20.78 -10.96
C VAL A 247 10.36 20.12 -11.63
N GLU A 248 11.42 20.90 -11.84
CA GLU A 248 12.70 20.41 -12.33
C GLU A 248 13.57 19.90 -11.18
N VAL A 249 13.75 18.58 -11.10
CA VAL A 249 14.66 17.97 -10.13
C VAL A 249 16.03 17.85 -10.77
N VAL A 250 17.01 18.55 -10.18
CA VAL A 250 18.41 18.53 -10.63
C VAL A 250 19.13 17.51 -9.77
N ARG A 251 19.49 16.37 -10.36
CA ARG A 251 20.21 15.30 -9.68
C ARG A 251 21.65 15.71 -9.35
N ALA A 252 22.28 14.94 -8.46
CA ALA A 252 23.66 15.18 -8.03
C ALA A 252 24.69 15.07 -9.18
N ASP A 253 24.36 14.34 -10.25
CA ASP A 253 25.14 14.21 -11.48
C ASP A 253 24.91 15.35 -12.49
N GLY A 254 24.04 16.31 -12.17
CA GLY A 254 23.66 17.44 -13.02
C GLY A 254 22.53 17.14 -13.99
N MET A 255 22.01 15.91 -14.06
CA MET A 255 20.89 15.56 -14.92
C MET A 255 19.60 16.22 -14.41
N VAL A 256 18.85 16.84 -15.31
CA VAL A 256 17.56 17.49 -14.99
C VAL A 256 16.42 16.58 -15.43
N GLU A 257 15.61 16.17 -14.46
CA GLU A 257 14.39 15.40 -14.69
C GLU A 257 13.16 16.24 -14.32
N LYS A 258 12.04 16.01 -14.99
CA LYS A 258 10.80 16.78 -14.81
C LYS A 258 9.74 15.87 -14.19
N TYR A 259 9.15 16.34 -13.11
CA TYR A 259 8.10 15.64 -12.37
C TYR A 259 6.90 16.55 -12.15
N PRO A 260 5.65 16.03 -12.11
CA PRO A 260 5.29 14.63 -12.34
C PRO A 260 5.42 14.27 -13.83
N GLU A 261 5.63 12.99 -14.13
CA GLU A 261 5.76 12.54 -15.53
C GLU A 261 4.39 12.37 -16.19
N LEU A 262 3.39 11.89 -15.42
CA LEU A 262 2.03 11.60 -15.89
C LEU A 262 1.99 10.84 -17.22
N ARG A 263 2.88 9.85 -17.36
CA ARG A 263 3.07 9.13 -18.61
C ARG A 263 1.90 8.20 -18.90
N TYR A 264 1.27 8.40 -20.05
CA TYR A 264 0.33 7.45 -20.64
C TYR A 264 1.09 6.35 -21.41
N ARG A 265 0.87 5.10 -21.03
CA ARG A 265 1.47 3.94 -21.71
C ARG A 265 0.49 3.40 -22.75
N ASN A 266 1.01 2.88 -23.85
CA ASN A 266 0.19 2.24 -24.86
C ASN A 266 0.54 0.76 -24.92
N GLU A 267 -0.47 -0.09 -24.84
CA GLU A 267 -0.34 -1.53 -25.08
C GLU A 267 -1.33 -1.97 -26.15
N VAL A 268 -0.97 -3.05 -26.85
CA VAL A 268 -1.83 -3.64 -27.88
C VAL A 268 -2.05 -5.09 -27.51
N VAL A 269 -3.32 -5.49 -27.49
CA VAL A 269 -3.74 -6.86 -27.20
C VAL A 269 -4.69 -7.33 -28.30
N THR A 270 -4.68 -8.63 -28.56
CA THR A 270 -5.59 -9.20 -29.56
C THR A 270 -6.93 -9.57 -28.92
N VAL A 271 -8.00 -9.47 -29.71
CA VAL A 271 -9.35 -9.90 -29.30
C VAL A 271 -9.37 -11.40 -29.00
N CYS A 272 -8.60 -12.18 -29.76
CA CYS A 272 -8.48 -13.63 -29.58
C CYS A 272 -7.90 -13.97 -28.21
N ASP A 273 -6.84 -13.29 -27.79
CA ASP A 273 -6.18 -13.55 -26.50
C ASP A 273 -7.09 -13.18 -25.33
N ILE A 274 -7.82 -12.05 -25.41
CA ILE A 274 -8.80 -11.67 -24.39
C ILE A 274 -9.92 -12.70 -24.28
N ASN A 275 -10.55 -13.05 -25.39
CA ASN A 275 -11.64 -14.02 -25.40
C ASN A 275 -11.18 -15.40 -24.86
N ARG A 276 -9.98 -15.84 -25.24
CA ARG A 276 -9.39 -17.09 -24.75
C ARG A 276 -9.02 -17.01 -23.27
N GLY A 277 -8.43 -15.91 -22.82
CA GLY A 277 -7.97 -15.73 -21.45
C GLY A 277 -9.13 -15.60 -20.46
N VAL A 278 -10.18 -14.87 -20.83
CA VAL A 278 -11.35 -14.62 -19.98
C VAL A 278 -12.40 -15.75 -20.11
N GLY A 279 -12.47 -16.42 -21.27
CA GLY A 279 -13.48 -17.45 -21.55
C GLY A 279 -14.81 -16.87 -22.05
N ILE A 280 -14.76 -15.76 -22.80
CA ILE A 280 -15.92 -15.08 -23.40
C ILE A 280 -15.81 -15.06 -24.92
N ASN A 281 -16.87 -14.63 -25.61
CA ASN A 281 -16.91 -14.49 -27.06
C ASN A 281 -17.49 -13.13 -27.47
N GLU A 282 -16.75 -12.07 -27.13
CA GLU A 282 -17.16 -10.69 -27.40
C GLU A 282 -16.43 -10.11 -28.62
N GLY A 283 -17.10 -9.21 -29.33
CA GLY A 283 -16.50 -8.46 -30.45
C GLY A 283 -15.57 -7.34 -29.97
N ALA A 284 -14.67 -6.88 -30.85
CA ALA A 284 -13.67 -5.86 -30.54
C ALA A 284 -14.24 -4.57 -29.94
N GLU A 285 -15.37 -4.09 -30.49
CA GLU A 285 -16.03 -2.88 -30.00
C GLU A 285 -16.62 -3.06 -28.60
N SER A 286 -17.17 -4.25 -28.31
CA SER A 286 -17.71 -4.58 -26.99
C SER A 286 -16.59 -4.56 -25.95
N ILE A 287 -15.47 -5.24 -26.25
CA ILE A 287 -14.29 -5.28 -25.38
C ILE A 287 -13.70 -3.88 -25.17
N ALA A 288 -13.57 -3.06 -26.22
CA ALA A 288 -13.09 -1.69 -26.07
C ALA A 288 -14.00 -0.85 -25.15
N LYS A 289 -15.32 -1.05 -25.23
CA LYS A 289 -16.31 -0.40 -24.34
C LYS A 289 -16.22 -0.92 -22.90
N LEU A 290 -15.83 -2.18 -22.68
CA LEU A 290 -15.62 -2.76 -21.34
C LEU A 290 -14.35 -2.18 -20.71
N LEU A 291 -13.24 -2.15 -21.44
CA LEU A 291 -11.99 -1.55 -20.98
C LEU A 291 -12.14 -0.07 -20.65
N THR A 292 -12.89 0.67 -21.47
CA THR A 292 -13.15 2.09 -21.23
C THR A 292 -13.93 2.32 -19.92
N LYS A 293 -14.81 1.39 -19.51
CA LYS A 293 -15.46 1.43 -18.18
C LYS A 293 -14.47 1.30 -17.02
N MET A 294 -13.31 0.66 -17.25
CA MET A 294 -12.25 0.47 -16.25
C MET A 294 -11.18 1.58 -16.29
N CYS A 295 -11.53 2.74 -16.85
CA CYS A 295 -10.62 3.87 -17.09
C CYS A 295 -9.47 3.55 -18.07
N LEU A 296 -9.56 2.47 -18.85
CA LEU A 296 -8.59 2.11 -19.87
C LEU A 296 -9.13 2.50 -21.25
N ARG A 297 -8.83 3.72 -21.68
CA ARG A 297 -9.32 4.24 -22.97
C ARG A 297 -8.81 3.35 -24.10
N SER A 298 -9.74 2.80 -24.88
CA SER A 298 -9.43 1.76 -25.83
C SER A 298 -9.94 2.11 -27.24
N GLN A 299 -9.14 1.78 -28.25
CA GLN A 299 -9.46 1.99 -29.65
C GLN A 299 -9.26 0.69 -30.44
N VAL A 300 -10.25 0.34 -31.25
CA VAL A 300 -10.18 -0.82 -32.14
C VAL A 300 -9.25 -0.49 -33.31
N ILE A 301 -8.33 -1.40 -33.61
CA ILE A 301 -7.37 -1.27 -34.73
C ILE A 301 -7.40 -2.53 -35.61
N GLU A 302 -6.67 -2.49 -36.72
CA GLU A 302 -6.45 -3.66 -37.60
C GLU A 302 -7.74 -4.34 -38.08
N GLY A 303 -8.78 -3.55 -38.36
CA GLY A 303 -10.06 -4.06 -38.83
C GLY A 303 -10.80 -4.95 -37.81
N GLY A 304 -10.57 -4.74 -36.51
CA GLY A 304 -11.28 -5.47 -35.45
C GLY A 304 -10.52 -6.66 -34.85
N LYS A 305 -9.25 -6.86 -35.21
CA LYS A 305 -8.44 -7.98 -34.67
C LYS A 305 -7.75 -7.64 -33.35
N SER A 306 -7.38 -6.37 -33.19
CA SER A 306 -6.57 -5.91 -32.06
C SER A 306 -7.15 -4.64 -31.46
N ILE A 307 -6.84 -4.41 -30.19
CA ILE A 307 -7.28 -3.23 -29.43
C ILE A 307 -6.03 -2.53 -28.93
N LYS A 308 -5.93 -1.23 -29.20
CA LYS A 308 -4.92 -0.35 -28.60
C LYS A 308 -5.50 0.24 -27.32
N ILE A 309 -4.85 -0.04 -26.19
CA ILE A 309 -5.20 0.45 -24.87
C ILE A 309 -4.25 1.56 -24.48
N GLU A 310 -4.81 2.68 -24.05
CA GLU A 310 -4.10 3.76 -23.40
C GLU A 310 -4.24 3.60 -21.87
N ILE A 311 -3.14 3.26 -21.22
CA ILE A 311 -3.05 3.04 -19.77
C ILE A 311 -2.73 4.39 -19.10
N PRO A 312 -3.64 4.93 -18.27
CA PRO A 312 -3.44 6.21 -17.60
C PRO A 312 -2.39 6.10 -16.48
N PRO A 313 -1.78 7.24 -16.07
CA PRO A 313 -0.82 7.26 -14.97
C PRO A 313 -1.42 6.81 -13.63
N THR A 314 -2.75 6.86 -13.48
CA THR A 314 -3.45 6.32 -12.30
C THR A 314 -3.40 4.80 -12.20
N ARG A 315 -3.20 4.08 -13.31
CA ARG A 315 -3.18 2.62 -13.39
C ARG A 315 -1.76 2.08 -13.44
N ALA A 316 -1.07 2.20 -12.31
CA ALA A 316 0.29 1.68 -12.13
C ALA A 316 0.35 0.14 -11.97
N ASP A 317 -0.80 -0.49 -11.72
CA ASP A 317 -1.01 -1.93 -11.55
C ASP A 317 -0.95 -2.71 -12.87
N VAL A 318 -1.29 -2.08 -14.01
CA VAL A 318 -1.25 -2.73 -15.32
C VAL A 318 0.21 -2.88 -15.77
N LEU A 319 0.74 -4.08 -15.73
CA LEU A 319 2.13 -4.40 -16.10
C LEU A 319 2.21 -5.37 -17.28
N HIS A 320 1.12 -6.10 -17.56
CA HIS A 320 1.05 -7.10 -18.61
C HIS A 320 -0.37 -7.20 -19.19
N GLY A 321 -0.51 -7.82 -20.37
CA GLY A 321 -1.80 -8.03 -21.02
C GLY A 321 -2.80 -8.85 -20.21
N CYS A 322 -2.35 -9.61 -19.20
CA CYS A 322 -3.25 -10.33 -18.29
C CYS A 322 -4.01 -9.38 -17.34
N ASP A 323 -3.43 -8.25 -16.95
CA ASP A 323 -4.11 -7.25 -16.11
C ASP A 323 -5.23 -6.55 -16.92
N ILE A 324 -5.02 -6.43 -18.23
CA ILE A 324 -6.04 -5.95 -19.17
C ILE A 324 -7.18 -6.98 -19.28
N MET A 325 -6.86 -8.29 -19.33
CA MET A 325 -7.87 -9.36 -19.33
C MET A 325 -8.68 -9.38 -18.01
N GLU A 326 -8.02 -9.15 -16.87
CA GLU A 326 -8.68 -9.00 -15.57
C GLU A 326 -9.73 -7.87 -15.61
N ASP A 327 -9.35 -6.69 -16.09
CA ASP A 327 -10.26 -5.55 -16.21
C ASP A 327 -11.43 -5.82 -17.16
N VAL A 328 -11.20 -6.52 -18.28
CA VAL A 328 -12.30 -6.96 -19.17
C VAL A 328 -13.27 -7.85 -18.40
N ALA A 329 -12.75 -8.82 -17.66
CA ALA A 329 -13.57 -9.77 -16.91
C ALA A 329 -14.37 -9.07 -15.78
N ILE A 330 -13.77 -8.11 -15.08
CA ILE A 330 -14.45 -7.28 -14.07
C ILE A 330 -15.57 -6.46 -14.72
N ALA A 331 -15.28 -5.77 -15.84
CA ALA A 331 -16.25 -4.95 -16.54
C ALA A 331 -17.38 -5.74 -17.19
N TYR A 332 -17.09 -6.98 -17.64
CA TYR A 332 -18.07 -7.93 -18.14
C TYR A 332 -18.97 -8.45 -17.02
N GLY A 333 -18.39 -8.59 -15.82
CA GLY A 333 -19.02 -9.17 -14.64
C GLY A 333 -18.81 -10.68 -14.61
N PHE A 334 -18.08 -11.17 -13.61
CA PHE A 334 -17.71 -12.60 -13.51
C PHE A 334 -18.92 -13.55 -13.55
N ASN A 335 -20.05 -13.14 -12.98
CA ASN A 335 -21.28 -13.95 -12.96
C ASN A 335 -21.92 -14.14 -14.35
N ASN A 336 -21.52 -13.34 -15.34
CA ASN A 336 -21.98 -13.48 -16.72
C ASN A 336 -21.11 -14.45 -17.54
N ILE A 337 -19.96 -14.86 -17.02
CA ILE A 337 -19.05 -15.80 -17.71
C ILE A 337 -19.62 -17.21 -17.56
N THR A 338 -19.88 -17.87 -18.69
CA THR A 338 -20.39 -19.24 -18.70
C THR A 338 -19.36 -20.21 -18.10
N MET A 339 -19.74 -20.89 -17.02
CA MET A 339 -18.91 -21.95 -16.44
C MET A 339 -18.76 -23.11 -17.43
N THR A 340 -17.52 -23.52 -17.69
CA THR A 340 -17.20 -24.64 -18.58
C THR A 340 -16.29 -25.64 -17.86
N LEU A 341 -16.39 -26.91 -18.24
CA LEU A 341 -15.47 -27.93 -17.75
C LEU A 341 -14.24 -28.01 -18.66
N PRO A 342 -13.02 -28.08 -18.10
CA PRO A 342 -11.80 -28.24 -18.89
C PRO A 342 -11.83 -29.58 -19.63
N LYS A 343 -11.48 -29.58 -20.91
CA LYS A 343 -11.48 -30.78 -21.79
C LYS A 343 -10.22 -31.63 -21.62
N THR A 344 -9.75 -31.79 -20.39
CA THR A 344 -8.51 -32.54 -20.09
C THR A 344 -8.89 -33.82 -19.37
N SER A 345 -8.58 -34.97 -19.98
CA SER A 345 -8.78 -36.28 -19.33
C SER A 345 -7.54 -36.62 -18.50
N CYS A 346 -7.74 -36.77 -17.19
CA CYS A 346 -6.68 -37.11 -16.25
C CYS A 346 -7.10 -38.33 -15.44
N VAL A 347 -6.20 -39.31 -15.30
CA VAL A 347 -6.38 -40.43 -14.37
C VAL A 347 -5.78 -40.05 -13.02
N ALA A 348 -6.60 -39.99 -11.98
CA ALA A 348 -6.13 -39.69 -10.63
C ALA A 348 -5.31 -40.85 -10.05
N LYS A 349 -4.31 -40.52 -9.23
CA LYS A 349 -3.52 -41.49 -8.46
C LYS A 349 -3.36 -41.00 -7.03
N GLN A 350 -3.65 -41.86 -6.06
CA GLN A 350 -3.42 -41.56 -4.65
C GLN A 350 -1.92 -41.52 -4.35
N LEU A 351 -1.51 -40.59 -3.49
CA LEU A 351 -0.15 -40.60 -2.93
C LEU A 351 -0.02 -41.82 -1.98
N PRO A 352 0.93 -42.75 -2.19
CA PRO A 352 0.99 -44.01 -1.45
C PRO A 352 0.99 -43.87 0.08
N VAL A 353 1.68 -42.85 0.63
CA VAL A 353 1.72 -42.61 2.08
C VAL A 353 0.36 -42.18 2.63
N ASN A 354 -0.41 -41.37 1.90
CA ASN A 354 -1.75 -40.96 2.32
C ASN A 354 -2.70 -42.14 2.25
N LYS A 355 -2.63 -42.94 1.17
CA LYS A 355 -3.44 -44.16 1.04
C LYS A 355 -3.21 -45.12 2.21
N LEU A 356 -1.95 -45.37 2.56
CA LEU A 356 -1.60 -46.20 3.70
C LEU A 356 -2.10 -45.57 5.02
N SER A 357 -1.92 -44.26 5.19
CA SER A 357 -2.37 -43.56 6.40
C SER A 357 -3.88 -43.63 6.57
N ASP A 358 -4.65 -43.49 5.49
CA ASP A 358 -6.12 -43.60 5.51
C ASP A 358 -6.56 -45.02 5.92
N GLN A 359 -5.92 -46.06 5.35
CA GLN A 359 -6.16 -47.46 5.72
C GLN A 359 -5.81 -47.75 7.19
N LEU A 360 -4.72 -47.17 7.69
CA LEU A 360 -4.32 -47.31 9.09
C LEU A 360 -5.29 -46.60 10.03
N ARG A 361 -5.79 -45.41 9.68
CA ARG A 361 -6.78 -44.69 10.49
C ARG A 361 -8.04 -45.51 10.70
N GLU A 362 -8.57 -46.13 9.63
CA GLU A 362 -9.75 -47.01 9.74
C GLU A 362 -9.49 -48.20 10.68
N GLY A 363 -8.33 -48.86 10.54
CA GLY A 363 -7.95 -49.98 11.40
C GLY A 363 -7.77 -49.58 12.87
N VAL A 364 -7.16 -48.42 13.13
CA VAL A 364 -6.95 -47.88 14.48
C VAL A 364 -8.29 -47.48 15.12
N ALA A 365 -9.21 -46.88 14.35
CA ALA A 365 -10.55 -46.55 14.83
C ALA A 365 -11.36 -47.81 15.20
N GLN A 366 -11.26 -48.87 14.39
CA GLN A 366 -11.91 -50.16 14.68
C GLN A 366 -11.33 -50.86 15.92
N ALA A 367 -10.07 -50.55 16.27
CA ALA A 367 -9.44 -51.01 17.51
C ALA A 367 -9.83 -50.19 18.76
N GLY A 368 -10.78 -49.25 18.63
CA GLY A 368 -11.32 -48.47 19.76
C GLY A 368 -10.56 -47.17 20.08
N PHE A 369 -9.57 -46.78 19.26
CA PHE A 369 -8.86 -45.52 19.45
C PHE A 369 -9.58 -44.35 18.77
N THR A 370 -9.52 -43.17 19.38
CA THR A 370 -10.06 -41.92 18.80
C THR A 370 -8.91 -41.10 18.20
N GLU A 371 -9.09 -40.58 16.99
CA GLU A 371 -8.10 -39.71 16.34
C GLU A 371 -8.07 -38.32 16.99
N ALA A 372 -6.87 -37.78 17.22
CA ALA A 372 -6.65 -36.44 17.75
C ALA A 372 -5.88 -35.56 16.75
N LEU A 373 -6.26 -34.28 16.64
CA LEU A 373 -5.64 -33.31 15.73
C LEU A 373 -4.82 -32.27 16.50
N THR A 374 -3.56 -32.60 16.72
CA THR A 374 -2.63 -31.77 17.51
C THR A 374 -1.95 -30.68 16.68
N PHE A 375 -1.58 -29.57 17.32
CA PHE A 375 -0.80 -28.51 16.69
C PHE A 375 0.58 -29.02 16.19
N ALA A 376 1.00 -28.52 15.03
CA ALA A 376 2.33 -28.80 14.49
C ALA A 376 3.45 -27.99 15.17
N LEU A 377 3.09 -26.89 15.83
CA LEU A 377 4.01 -26.03 16.57
C LEU A 377 3.82 -26.25 18.07
N CYS A 378 4.93 -26.21 18.80
CA CYS A 378 4.94 -26.41 20.24
C CYS A 378 6.07 -25.60 20.90
N SER A 379 6.10 -25.60 22.23
CA SER A 379 7.18 -24.98 22.98
C SER A 379 8.45 -25.84 22.92
N ARG A 380 9.61 -25.24 23.18
CA ARG A 380 10.87 -26.00 23.30
C ARG A 380 10.77 -27.06 24.40
N ASP A 381 10.07 -26.75 25.48
CA ASP A 381 9.91 -27.64 26.63
C ASP A 381 9.08 -28.88 26.28
N ASP A 382 8.11 -28.76 25.38
CA ASP A 382 7.26 -29.88 24.94
C ASP A 382 8.06 -30.98 24.24
N VAL A 383 9.05 -30.61 23.43
CA VAL A 383 9.89 -31.60 22.73
C VAL A 383 11.10 -32.03 23.55
N SER A 384 11.51 -31.25 24.56
CA SER A 384 12.74 -31.47 25.34
C SER A 384 12.45 -31.79 26.80
N VAL A 385 12.33 -30.78 27.66
CA VAL A 385 12.21 -30.88 29.13
C VAL A 385 11.11 -31.86 29.56
N ARG A 386 9.91 -31.75 28.98
CA ARG A 386 8.76 -32.60 29.32
C ARG A 386 8.93 -34.05 28.90
N LEU A 387 9.76 -34.30 27.88
CA LEU A 387 10.18 -35.64 27.44
C LEU A 387 11.48 -36.10 28.09
N ARG A 388 12.03 -35.32 29.04
CA ARG A 388 13.31 -35.56 29.72
C ARG A 388 14.48 -35.75 28.73
N LYS A 389 14.49 -34.94 27.67
CA LYS A 389 15.54 -34.91 26.64
C LYS A 389 16.20 -33.54 26.57
N GLU A 390 17.49 -33.52 26.22
CA GLU A 390 18.22 -32.27 26.00
C GLU A 390 17.87 -31.69 24.63
N LEU A 391 17.44 -30.41 24.60
CA LEU A 391 17.03 -29.74 23.36
C LEU A 391 18.10 -29.75 22.27
N ALA A 392 19.37 -29.62 22.64
CA ALA A 392 20.50 -29.63 21.71
C ALA A 392 20.66 -30.96 20.94
N THR A 393 20.16 -32.06 21.50
CA THR A 393 20.22 -33.39 20.88
C THR A 393 19.05 -33.63 19.92
N ILE A 394 18.03 -32.78 19.97
CA ILE A 394 16.82 -32.91 19.16
C ILE A 394 16.98 -32.04 17.91
N PRO A 395 16.79 -32.58 16.70
CA PRO A 395 16.81 -31.80 15.47
C PRO A 395 15.50 -31.00 15.31
N ALA A 396 15.19 -30.14 16.29
CA ALA A 396 14.00 -29.30 16.28
C ALA A 396 14.23 -28.06 15.41
N VAL A 397 13.24 -27.73 14.56
CA VAL A 397 13.26 -26.50 13.76
C VAL A 397 12.76 -25.35 14.63
N HIS A 398 13.58 -24.32 14.81
CA HIS A 398 13.29 -23.17 15.66
C HIS A 398 12.65 -22.02 14.90
N ILE A 399 11.59 -21.45 15.47
CA ILE A 399 10.95 -20.24 14.98
C ILE A 399 11.73 -19.04 15.53
N SER A 400 12.14 -18.12 14.65
CA SER A 400 13.01 -16.99 15.02
C SER A 400 12.33 -16.00 15.98
N ASN A 401 11.14 -15.50 15.66
CA ASN A 401 10.41 -14.50 16.44
C ASN A 401 9.00 -14.99 16.79
N PRO A 402 8.87 -15.99 17.67
CA PRO A 402 7.58 -16.57 18.01
C PRO A 402 6.78 -15.58 18.87
N LYS A 403 5.49 -15.41 18.54
CA LYS A 403 4.60 -14.51 19.30
C LYS A 403 4.24 -15.06 20.68
N THR A 404 4.19 -16.39 20.80
CA THR A 404 3.85 -17.10 22.03
C THR A 404 4.91 -18.17 22.30
N LEU A 405 5.04 -18.57 23.57
CA LEU A 405 5.95 -19.65 23.97
C LEU A 405 5.55 -20.99 23.35
N GLU A 406 4.28 -21.17 23.00
CA GLU A 406 3.76 -22.39 22.38
C GLU A 406 4.15 -22.56 20.91
N PHE A 407 4.72 -21.53 20.27
CA PHE A 407 5.12 -21.58 18.86
C PHE A 407 6.62 -21.39 18.68
N GLN A 408 7.43 -21.96 19.57
CA GLN A 408 8.89 -21.81 19.50
C GLN A 408 9.57 -22.80 18.55
N VAL A 409 9.00 -23.99 18.38
CA VAL A 409 9.55 -25.07 17.54
C VAL A 409 8.46 -25.83 16.79
N ALA A 410 8.84 -26.45 15.67
CA ALA A 410 8.01 -27.48 15.04
C ALA A 410 8.14 -28.82 15.78
N ARG A 411 7.03 -29.55 15.91
CA ARG A 411 6.99 -30.84 16.62
C ARG A 411 7.93 -31.87 15.99
N THR A 412 8.63 -32.63 16.83
CA THR A 412 9.50 -33.75 16.43
C THR A 412 8.89 -35.12 16.75
N THR A 413 7.79 -35.13 17.50
CA THR A 413 6.99 -36.30 17.88
C THR A 413 5.55 -35.86 18.11
N LEU A 414 4.60 -36.79 17.99
CA LEU A 414 3.18 -36.54 18.24
C LEU A 414 2.82 -36.63 19.73
N LEU A 415 3.66 -37.28 20.54
CA LEU A 415 3.36 -37.60 21.93
C LEU A 415 2.99 -36.37 22.79
N PRO A 416 3.74 -35.25 22.78
CA PRO A 416 3.40 -34.08 23.58
C PRO A 416 2.07 -33.43 23.19
N GLY A 417 1.65 -33.57 21.93
CA GLY A 417 0.37 -33.06 21.48
C GLY A 417 -0.77 -33.90 22.05
N VAL A 418 -0.66 -35.23 21.91
CA VAL A 418 -1.69 -36.17 22.38
C VAL A 418 -1.84 -36.09 23.90
N THR A 419 -0.74 -36.04 24.66
CA THR A 419 -0.82 -35.97 26.12
C THR A 419 -1.39 -34.64 26.64
N LYS A 420 -1.22 -33.55 25.89
CA LYS A 420 -1.89 -32.28 26.22
C LYS A 420 -3.38 -32.33 25.96
N ASP A 421 -3.79 -32.97 24.88
CA ASP A 421 -5.20 -33.17 24.56
C ASP A 421 -5.87 -34.05 25.63
N ASP A 422 -5.22 -35.14 26.06
CA ASP A 422 -5.70 -36.01 27.15
C ASP A 422 -5.87 -35.26 28.47
N ILE A 423 -4.92 -34.39 28.85
CA ILE A 423 -5.02 -33.55 30.05
C ILE A 423 -6.19 -32.57 29.94
N GLY A 424 -6.45 -32.03 28.74
CA GLY A 424 -7.62 -31.19 28.48
C GLY A 424 -8.95 -31.95 28.53
N GLN A 425 -8.93 -33.27 28.28
CA GLN A 425 -10.12 -34.14 28.30
C GLN A 425 -10.35 -34.87 29.62
N GLN A 426 -9.45 -34.82 30.61
CA GLN A 426 -9.65 -35.42 31.94
C GLN A 426 -10.84 -34.83 32.74
N GLU A 427 -11.49 -33.78 32.24
CA GLU A 427 -12.81 -33.30 32.72
C GLU A 427 -13.99 -34.15 32.20
N HIS A 428 -13.76 -35.06 31.25
CA HIS A 428 -14.72 -36.02 30.71
C HIS A 428 -14.42 -37.45 31.18
N ALA A 429 -15.46 -38.29 31.22
CA ALA A 429 -15.50 -39.58 31.92
C ALA A 429 -14.30 -40.51 31.63
N PRO A 430 -13.80 -41.25 32.63
CA PRO A 430 -12.72 -42.21 32.44
C PRO A 430 -13.11 -43.30 31.42
N PRO A 431 -12.12 -43.94 30.76
CA PRO A 431 -12.41 -45.09 29.91
C PRO A 431 -13.05 -46.19 30.76
N ASP A 432 -14.25 -46.62 30.39
CA ASP A 432 -14.95 -47.74 31.04
C ASP A 432 -14.03 -48.98 31.03
N GLU A 433 -13.76 -49.54 32.21
CA GLU A 433 -13.09 -50.83 32.37
C GLU A 433 -13.97 -51.93 31.74
N ALA A 434 -13.76 -52.23 30.47
CA ALA A 434 -14.33 -53.41 29.83
C ALA A 434 -13.34 -54.59 29.95
N VAL A 435 -13.76 -55.58 30.74
CA VAL A 435 -13.17 -56.93 30.92
C VAL A 435 -13.08 -57.68 29.59
#